data_AF-A0A933TDL2-F1
#
_entry.id   AF-A0A933TDL2-F1
#
_cell.length_a   1.000
_cell.length_b   1.000
_cell.length_c   1.000
_cell.angle_alpha   90.00
_cell.angle_beta   90.00
_cell.angle_gamma   90.00
#
_symmetry.space_group_name_H-M   'P 1'
#
loop_
_entity.id
_entity.type
_entity.pdbx_description
1 polymer ?
#
loop_
_entity_poly.entity_id
_entity_poly.type
_entity_poly.pdbx_seq_one_letter_code
_entity_poly.pdbx_strand_id
1 'polypeptide(L)'
;MKSLAILIAAALGGTASAQVPMGDDAFAARLQGIRSEAAAAGKALAAAAAQAVAAAPAAARHGSLLTRVMVAMYDAPGTGELLVGWLRDEKNGAAIFNDSIPGVSAGSYDDGVPVVSIRTSAAEPFSYRYLAALIARETAALMLADFPDSAEKSYIQASRMAETYFELGGTRLGMDDIDGHKDAAVSASIRLWVENDPTGGVSVLKRRGQKSLLDMPASGRIEAAKAAWEQFKKYEKDWLWNHQGSLQ
;
A
#
# COMPACT_ATOMS: atom_id res chain seq x y z
N MET A 1 -28.35 -40.52 18.39
CA MET A 1 -28.60 -39.24 17.71
C MET A 1 -29.96 -38.71 18.14
N LYS A 2 -30.00 -37.79 19.11
CA LYS A 2 -31.11 -36.88 19.39
C LYS A 2 -30.68 -35.85 20.45
N SER A 3 -31.02 -34.59 20.15
CA SER A 3 -31.18 -33.47 21.08
C SER A 3 -29.91 -32.75 21.57
N LEU A 4 -29.42 -31.82 20.75
CA LEU A 4 -28.78 -30.60 21.25
C LEU A 4 -29.37 -29.40 20.50
N ALA A 5 -30.43 -28.81 21.05
CA ALA A 5 -30.96 -27.52 20.63
C ALA A 5 -31.22 -26.72 21.90
N ILE A 6 -30.21 -26.00 22.37
CA ILE A 6 -30.35 -24.98 23.41
C ILE A 6 -30.57 -23.65 22.68
N LEU A 7 -31.73 -23.06 22.96
CA LEU A 7 -32.17 -21.74 22.57
C LEU A 7 -31.13 -20.65 22.85
N ILE A 8 -30.87 -19.81 21.86
CA ILE A 8 -30.41 -18.44 22.08
C ILE A 8 -31.68 -17.58 22.16
N ALA A 9 -32.00 -17.13 23.38
CA ALA A 9 -32.99 -16.10 23.62
C ALA A 9 -32.28 -14.92 24.27
N ALA A 10 -32.19 -13.80 23.55
CA ALA A 10 -32.24 -12.43 24.09
C ALA A 10 -31.79 -11.41 23.04
N ALA A 11 -32.74 -10.90 22.25
CA ALA A 11 -32.78 -9.52 21.81
C ALA A 11 -34.16 -9.27 21.20
N LEU A 12 -34.81 -8.18 21.60
CA LEU A 12 -36.18 -7.75 21.25
C LEU A 12 -37.25 -8.25 22.23
N GLY A 13 -37.60 -7.39 23.19
CA GLY A 13 -38.68 -7.57 24.16
C GLY A 13 -40.07 -7.55 23.53
N GLY A 14 -40.38 -8.58 22.73
CA GLY A 14 -41.73 -8.89 22.30
C GLY A 14 -42.45 -9.73 23.35
N THR A 15 -43.68 -9.34 23.68
CA THR A 15 -44.63 -10.16 24.44
C THR A 15 -44.64 -11.60 23.89
N ALA A 16 -44.57 -12.60 24.77
CA ALA A 16 -44.61 -14.01 24.42
C ALA A 16 -45.88 -14.36 23.64
N SER A 17 -45.82 -14.24 22.32
CA SER A 17 -46.85 -14.74 21.41
C SER A 17 -46.73 -16.26 21.37
N ALA A 18 -47.88 -16.94 21.48
CA ALA A 18 -48.00 -18.38 21.38
C ALA A 18 -47.11 -18.97 20.28
N GLN A 19 -46.35 -20.02 20.61
CA GLN A 19 -45.59 -20.79 19.62
C GLN A 19 -46.59 -21.40 18.63
N VAL A 20 -46.79 -20.74 17.49
CA VAL A 20 -47.54 -21.30 16.39
C VAL A 20 -46.72 -22.48 15.85
N PRO A 21 -47.23 -23.72 15.90
CA PRO A 21 -46.53 -24.86 15.32
C PRO A 21 -46.39 -24.60 13.81
N MET A 22 -45.16 -24.35 13.38
CA MET A 22 -44.82 -24.16 11.97
C MET A 22 -44.28 -25.48 11.46
N GLY A 23 -44.94 -26.06 10.46
CA GLY A 23 -44.41 -27.25 9.78
C GLY A 23 -43.09 -26.93 9.09
N ASP A 24 -42.23 -27.93 8.94
CA ASP A 24 -40.88 -27.78 8.38
C ASP A 24 -40.88 -27.08 7.01
N ASP A 25 -41.89 -27.34 6.18
CA ASP A 25 -42.06 -26.69 4.87
C ASP A 25 -42.35 -25.18 5.00
N ALA A 26 -43.20 -24.79 5.97
CA ALA A 26 -43.52 -23.39 6.23
C ALA A 26 -42.32 -22.65 6.84
N PHE A 27 -41.51 -23.35 7.64
CA PHE A 27 -40.26 -22.81 8.17
C PHE A 27 -39.21 -22.60 7.07
N ALA A 28 -39.04 -23.58 6.17
CA ALA A 28 -38.12 -23.49 5.04
C ALA A 28 -38.51 -22.34 4.08
N ALA A 29 -39.81 -22.19 3.77
CA ALA A 29 -40.32 -21.10 2.96
C ALA A 29 -40.07 -19.72 3.61
N ARG A 30 -40.28 -19.60 4.92
CA ARG A 30 -40.01 -18.37 5.67
C ARG A 30 -38.52 -18.02 5.71
N LEU A 31 -37.64 -19.01 5.88
CA LEU A 31 -36.19 -18.84 5.81
C LEU A 31 -35.73 -18.39 4.42
N GLN A 32 -36.31 -18.95 3.36
CA GLN A 32 -36.01 -18.54 1.99
C GLN A 32 -36.45 -17.10 1.72
N GLY A 33 -37.62 -16.70 2.23
CA GLY A 33 -38.10 -15.32 2.21
C GLY A 33 -37.11 -14.35 2.88
N ILE A 34 -36.73 -14.64 4.13
CA ILE A 34 -35.75 -13.85 4.89
C ILE A 34 -34.41 -13.74 4.15
N ARG A 35 -33.91 -14.83 3.55
CA ARG A 35 -32.66 -14.81 2.78
C ARG A 35 -32.76 -13.95 1.52
N SER A 36 -33.90 -14.00 0.83
CA SER A 36 -34.14 -13.19 -0.38
C SER A 36 -34.25 -11.70 -0.06
N GLU A 37 -34.93 -11.35 1.03
CA GLU A 37 -35.04 -9.98 1.53
C GLU A 37 -33.68 -9.45 2.00
N ALA A 38 -32.91 -10.25 2.74
CA ALA A 38 -31.56 -9.89 3.16
C ALA A 38 -30.61 -9.69 1.97
N ALA A 39 -30.71 -10.53 0.94
CA ALA A 39 -29.92 -10.38 -0.29
C ALA A 39 -30.31 -9.12 -1.07
N ALA A 40 -31.60 -8.79 -1.14
CA ALA A 40 -32.08 -7.56 -1.78
C ALA A 40 -31.65 -6.30 -1.01
N ALA A 41 -31.78 -6.32 0.33
CA ALA A 41 -31.31 -5.25 1.19
C ALA A 41 -29.79 -5.05 1.08
N GLY A 42 -29.02 -6.14 1.01
CA GLY A 42 -27.57 -6.09 0.79
C GLY A 42 -27.20 -5.45 -0.55
N LYS A 43 -27.91 -5.80 -1.64
CA LYS A 43 -27.73 -5.17 -2.96
C LYS A 43 -28.10 -3.69 -2.95
N ALA A 44 -29.19 -3.31 -2.29
CA ALA A 44 -29.62 -1.93 -2.17
C ALA A 44 -28.62 -1.08 -1.36
N LEU A 45 -28.09 -1.61 -0.26
CA LEU A 45 -27.04 -0.95 0.53
C LEU A 45 -25.75 -0.77 -0.27
N ALA A 46 -25.32 -1.80 -1.01
CA ALA A 46 -24.15 -1.72 -1.88
C ALA A 46 -24.32 -0.68 -2.99
N ALA A 47 -25.51 -0.61 -3.61
CA ALA A 47 -25.82 0.39 -4.63
C ALA A 47 -25.87 1.81 -4.05
N ALA A 48 -26.46 1.99 -2.87
CA ALA A 48 -26.50 3.27 -2.16
C ALA A 48 -25.10 3.73 -1.74
N ALA A 49 -24.25 2.82 -1.26
CA ALA A 49 -22.85 3.11 -0.96
C ALA A 49 -22.07 3.50 -2.22
N ALA A 50 -22.25 2.80 -3.34
CA ALA A 50 -21.63 3.13 -4.61
C ALA A 50 -22.07 4.52 -5.13
N GLN A 51 -23.37 4.85 -5.01
CA GLN A 51 -23.89 6.17 -5.38
C GLN A 51 -23.39 7.29 -4.46
N ALA A 52 -23.29 7.05 -3.15
CA ALA A 52 -22.76 8.02 -2.20
C ALA A 52 -21.28 8.31 -2.46
N VAL A 53 -20.48 7.28 -2.80
CA VAL A 53 -19.09 7.45 -3.22
C VAL A 53 -19.00 8.22 -4.53
N ALA A 54 -19.87 7.93 -5.51
CA ALA A 54 -19.91 8.64 -6.79
C ALA A 54 -20.36 10.11 -6.67
N ALA A 55 -21.07 10.48 -5.59
CA ALA A 55 -21.60 11.83 -5.35
C ALA A 55 -20.67 12.73 -4.50
N ALA A 56 -19.66 12.18 -3.81
CA ALA A 56 -18.72 12.98 -3.04
C ALA A 56 -17.88 13.90 -3.97
N PRO A 57 -17.48 15.11 -3.57
CA PRO A 57 -16.56 15.92 -4.37
C PRO A 57 -15.24 15.16 -4.59
N ALA A 58 -14.64 15.26 -5.79
CA ALA A 58 -13.45 14.50 -6.19
C ALA A 58 -12.32 14.60 -5.15
N ALA A 59 -12.10 15.79 -4.58
CA ALA A 59 -11.13 16.01 -3.51
C ALA A 59 -11.37 15.16 -2.24
N ALA A 60 -12.63 14.94 -1.84
CA ALA A 60 -12.96 14.12 -0.68
C ALA A 60 -12.79 12.61 -0.97
N ARG A 61 -13.12 12.16 -2.19
CA ARG A 61 -12.87 10.77 -2.62
C ARG A 61 -11.37 10.46 -2.65
N HIS A 62 -10.62 11.38 -3.25
CA HIS A 62 -9.17 11.36 -3.36
C HIS A 62 -8.50 11.32 -1.97
N GLY A 63 -8.92 12.18 -1.04
CA GLY A 63 -8.42 12.14 0.35
C GLY A 63 -8.65 10.78 1.02
N SER A 64 -9.86 10.22 0.94
CA SER A 64 -10.17 8.91 1.55
C SER A 64 -9.42 7.73 0.94
N LEU A 65 -8.94 7.87 -0.31
CA LEU A 65 -8.19 6.82 -0.99
C LEU A 65 -6.76 6.75 -0.47
N LEU A 66 -6.02 7.85 -0.42
CA LEU A 66 -4.65 7.85 0.11
C LEU A 66 -4.61 7.44 1.58
N THR A 67 -5.62 7.81 2.37
CA THR A 67 -5.76 7.31 3.74
C THR A 67 -5.88 5.79 3.77
N ARG A 68 -6.71 5.19 2.91
CA ARG A 68 -6.82 3.72 2.83
C ARG A 68 -5.51 3.07 2.36
N VAL A 69 -4.81 3.72 1.40
CA VAL A 69 -3.47 3.30 0.95
C VAL A 69 -2.50 3.26 2.12
N MET A 70 -2.36 4.35 2.84
CA MET A 70 -1.48 4.42 4.01
C MET A 70 -1.87 3.42 5.11
N VAL A 71 -3.17 3.18 5.34
CA VAL A 71 -3.61 2.17 6.32
C VAL A 71 -3.14 0.78 5.95
N ALA A 72 -3.40 0.31 4.72
CA ALA A 72 -2.97 -1.04 4.37
C ALA A 72 -1.45 -1.17 4.16
N MET A 73 -0.71 -0.07 3.91
CA MET A 73 0.75 -0.06 3.99
C MET A 73 1.20 -0.25 5.43
N TYR A 74 0.53 0.41 6.39
CA TYR A 74 0.83 0.31 7.81
C TYR A 74 0.48 -1.08 8.39
N ASP A 75 -0.60 -1.70 7.90
CA ASP A 75 -1.04 -3.03 8.34
C ASP A 75 -0.20 -4.18 7.74
N ALA A 76 0.57 -3.92 6.68
CA ALA A 76 1.47 -4.89 6.07
C ALA A 76 2.83 -4.86 6.81
N PRO A 77 3.19 -5.93 7.55
CA PRO A 77 4.44 -5.94 8.30
C PRO A 77 5.63 -5.86 7.35
N GLY A 78 6.57 -4.94 7.65
CA GLY A 78 7.78 -4.77 6.85
C GLY A 78 8.04 -3.32 6.45
N THR A 79 8.24 -3.11 5.16
CA THR A 79 8.67 -1.83 4.60
C THR A 79 7.54 -0.81 4.57
N GLY A 80 6.33 -1.22 4.19
CA GLY A 80 5.14 -0.35 4.23
C GLY A 80 4.91 0.25 5.63
N GLU A 81 4.95 -0.59 6.66
CA GLU A 81 4.81 -0.20 8.07
C GLU A 81 5.88 0.82 8.47
N LEU A 82 7.15 0.55 8.17
CA LEU A 82 8.27 1.44 8.49
C LEU A 82 8.11 2.81 7.84
N LEU A 83 7.74 2.86 6.55
CA LEU A 83 7.62 4.11 5.80
C LEU A 83 6.43 4.94 6.31
N VAL A 84 5.27 4.32 6.54
CA VAL A 84 4.09 5.03 7.05
C VAL A 84 4.29 5.46 8.50
N GLY A 85 4.90 4.62 9.34
CA GLY A 85 5.24 4.96 10.72
C GLY A 85 6.15 6.19 10.79
N TRP A 86 7.21 6.23 9.97
CA TRP A 86 8.08 7.41 9.88
C TRP A 86 7.31 8.65 9.39
N LEU A 87 6.53 8.52 8.31
CA LEU A 87 5.83 9.66 7.72
C LEU A 87 4.78 10.23 8.67
N ARG A 88 3.89 9.38 9.19
CA ARG A 88 2.73 9.78 10.00
C ARG A 88 3.11 10.01 11.45
N ASP A 89 3.77 9.05 12.08
CA ASP A 89 3.90 9.00 13.54
C ASP A 89 5.15 9.76 14.02
N GLU A 90 6.26 9.71 13.29
CA GLU A 90 7.49 10.43 13.65
C GLU A 90 7.53 11.87 13.12
N LYS A 91 6.97 12.11 11.93
CA LYS A 91 7.11 13.40 11.23
C LYS A 91 5.81 14.19 11.06
N ASN A 92 4.67 13.64 11.47
CA ASN A 92 3.36 14.27 11.29
C ASN A 92 3.10 14.69 9.82
N GLY A 93 3.66 13.94 8.88
CA GLY A 93 3.54 14.13 7.44
C GLY A 93 2.31 13.44 6.85
N ALA A 94 2.08 13.67 5.56
CA ALA A 94 0.91 13.15 4.87
C ALA A 94 1.17 12.86 3.39
N ALA A 95 0.35 11.98 2.81
CA ALA A 95 0.20 11.85 1.37
C ALA A 95 -1.05 12.62 0.89
N ILE A 96 -0.89 13.45 -0.13
CA ILE A 96 -1.96 14.28 -0.69
C ILE A 96 -2.01 14.15 -2.21
N PHE A 97 -3.17 14.42 -2.79
CA PHE A 97 -3.30 14.60 -4.23
C PHE A 97 -3.02 16.06 -4.61
N ASN A 98 -2.15 16.26 -5.60
CA ASN A 98 -1.73 17.57 -6.07
C ASN A 98 -1.47 17.55 -7.59
N ASP A 99 -2.37 18.16 -8.36
CA ASP A 99 -2.25 18.17 -9.83
C ASP A 99 -1.15 19.11 -10.35
N SER A 100 -0.62 20.00 -9.51
CA SER A 100 0.36 21.02 -9.90
C SER A 100 1.79 20.50 -10.00
N ILE A 101 2.03 19.24 -9.62
CA ILE A 101 3.36 18.69 -9.36
C ILE A 101 3.93 18.04 -10.63
N PRO A 102 5.15 18.34 -11.13
CA PRO A 102 5.54 18.09 -12.53
C PRO A 102 5.52 16.61 -12.98
N GLY A 103 5.58 15.65 -12.06
CA GLY A 103 5.55 14.20 -12.35
C GLY A 103 4.26 13.51 -11.90
N VAL A 104 4.34 12.19 -11.67
CA VAL A 104 3.26 11.36 -11.10
C VAL A 104 3.26 11.38 -9.57
N SER A 105 4.40 11.64 -8.96
CA SER A 105 4.54 11.91 -7.53
C SER A 105 5.80 12.72 -7.24
N ALA A 106 5.84 13.36 -6.06
CA ALA A 106 7.00 14.07 -5.54
C ALA A 106 6.93 14.16 -4.02
N GLY A 107 8.08 13.98 -3.35
CA GLY A 107 8.26 14.35 -1.94
C GLY A 107 8.73 15.80 -1.79
N SER A 108 8.17 16.52 -0.82
CA SER A 108 8.60 17.88 -0.42
C SER A 108 8.51 18.07 1.09
N TYR A 109 9.05 19.17 1.59
CA TYR A 109 8.79 19.64 2.96
C TYR A 109 7.94 20.91 2.89
N ASP A 110 6.83 20.92 3.63
CA ASP A 110 5.96 22.07 3.83
C ASP A 110 6.07 22.51 5.29
N ASP A 111 6.64 23.69 5.53
CA ASP A 111 6.97 24.19 6.89
C ASP A 111 7.71 23.17 7.78
N GLY A 112 8.62 22.39 7.19
CA GLY A 112 9.41 21.36 7.87
C GLY A 112 8.71 20.01 8.05
N VAL A 113 7.45 19.90 7.62
CA VAL A 113 6.68 18.66 7.62
C VAL A 113 6.81 17.96 6.27
N PRO A 114 7.18 16.67 6.20
CA PRO A 114 7.25 15.95 4.93
C PRO A 114 5.86 15.74 4.33
N VAL A 115 5.72 16.04 3.05
CA VAL A 115 4.51 15.86 2.26
C VAL A 115 4.83 15.04 1.02
N VAL A 116 4.06 13.98 0.79
CA VAL A 116 4.10 13.19 -0.43
C VAL A 116 2.95 13.61 -1.33
N SER A 117 3.26 14.28 -2.43
CA SER A 117 2.29 14.69 -3.43
C SER A 117 2.16 13.63 -4.51
N ILE A 118 0.93 13.20 -4.81
CA ILE A 118 0.60 12.31 -5.92
C ILE A 118 -0.23 13.08 -6.95
N ARG A 119 0.07 12.92 -8.23
CA ARG A 119 -0.78 13.41 -9.33
C ARG A 119 -1.63 12.26 -9.86
N THR A 120 -2.93 12.48 -10.01
CA THR A 120 -3.81 11.54 -10.69
C THR A 120 -3.93 11.90 -12.16
N SER A 121 -3.15 11.26 -13.03
CA SER A 121 -3.35 11.35 -14.49
C SER A 121 -4.24 10.23 -15.04
N ALA A 122 -4.55 9.21 -14.24
CA ALA A 122 -5.36 8.06 -14.65
C ALA A 122 -6.84 8.24 -14.27
N ALA A 123 -7.74 7.77 -15.13
CA ALA A 123 -9.15 7.63 -14.80
C ALA A 123 -9.32 6.55 -13.72
N GLU A 124 -10.26 6.78 -12.79
CA GLU A 124 -10.65 5.77 -11.79
C GLU A 124 -11.04 4.43 -12.47
N PRO A 125 -10.81 3.28 -11.80
CA PRO A 125 -10.33 3.11 -10.42
C PRO A 125 -8.80 3.21 -10.28
N PHE A 126 -8.34 3.77 -9.17
CA PHE A 126 -6.92 3.83 -8.83
C PHE A 126 -6.44 2.51 -8.22
N SER A 127 -5.28 2.05 -8.68
CA SER A 127 -4.59 0.92 -8.06
C SER A 127 -4.02 1.27 -6.70
N TYR A 128 -4.43 0.49 -5.70
CA TYR A 128 -3.88 0.54 -4.36
C TYR A 128 -2.37 0.26 -4.34
N ARG A 129 -1.92 -0.78 -5.08
CA ARG A 129 -0.50 -1.18 -5.16
C ARG A 129 0.35 -0.12 -5.84
N TYR A 130 -0.17 0.49 -6.91
CA TYR A 130 0.51 1.54 -7.63
C TYR A 130 0.71 2.79 -6.75
N LEU A 131 -0.35 3.25 -6.08
CA LEU A 131 -0.27 4.39 -5.18
C LEU A 131 0.67 4.12 -4.00
N ALA A 132 0.62 2.92 -3.42
CA ALA A 132 1.52 2.54 -2.34
C ALA A 132 2.99 2.55 -2.77
N ALA A 133 3.30 2.06 -3.98
CA ALA A 133 4.64 2.14 -4.54
C ALA A 133 5.10 3.60 -4.70
N LEU A 134 4.26 4.48 -5.24
CA LEU A 134 4.60 5.90 -5.36
C LEU A 134 4.85 6.54 -3.98
N ILE A 135 3.98 6.27 -3.01
CA ILE A 135 4.15 6.78 -1.63
C ILE A 135 5.47 6.28 -1.05
N ALA A 136 5.76 5.00 -1.19
CA ALA A 136 6.98 4.39 -0.68
C ALA A 136 8.24 5.03 -1.28
N ARG A 137 8.24 5.26 -2.60
CA ARG A 137 9.35 5.92 -3.31
C ARG A 137 9.64 7.31 -2.74
N GLU A 138 8.61 8.16 -2.66
CA GLU A 138 8.79 9.54 -2.18
C GLU A 138 9.13 9.58 -0.70
N THR A 139 8.52 8.71 0.11
CA THR A 139 8.80 8.64 1.56
C THR A 139 10.24 8.20 1.80
N ALA A 140 10.71 7.17 1.10
CA ALA A 140 12.11 6.74 1.18
C ALA A 140 13.07 7.85 0.74
N ALA A 141 12.71 8.63 -0.28
CA ALA A 141 13.51 9.78 -0.71
C ALA A 141 13.63 10.86 0.36
N LEU A 142 12.53 11.16 1.07
CA LEU A 142 12.50 12.11 2.19
C LEU A 142 13.29 11.59 3.41
N MET A 143 13.17 10.30 3.75
CA MET A 143 13.97 9.67 4.81
C MET A 143 15.48 9.74 4.52
N LEU A 144 15.84 9.68 3.24
CA LEU A 144 17.21 9.74 2.75
C LEU A 144 17.62 11.16 2.33
N ALA A 145 16.93 12.22 2.77
CA ALA A 145 17.26 13.60 2.38
C ALA A 145 18.73 13.95 2.66
N ASP A 146 19.24 13.53 3.82
CA ASP A 146 20.65 13.73 4.22
C ASP A 146 21.60 12.70 3.61
N PHE A 147 21.10 11.68 2.92
CA PHE A 147 21.95 10.73 2.20
C PHE A 147 22.51 11.36 0.92
N PRO A 148 23.82 11.22 0.62
CA PRO A 148 24.43 11.74 -0.60
C PRO A 148 23.74 11.21 -1.86
N ASP A 149 23.60 12.06 -2.88
CA ASP A 149 23.03 11.64 -4.16
C ASP A 149 23.96 10.65 -4.87
N SER A 150 23.64 9.37 -4.75
CA SER A 150 24.50 8.23 -5.06
C SER A 150 23.69 7.07 -5.65
N ALA A 151 24.40 6.14 -6.29
CA ALA A 151 23.83 4.88 -6.74
C ALA A 151 23.20 4.08 -5.59
N GLU A 152 23.84 4.09 -4.41
CA GLU A 152 23.34 3.45 -3.20
C GLU A 152 22.01 4.07 -2.76
N LYS A 153 21.91 5.41 -2.73
CA LYS A 153 20.65 6.11 -2.41
C LYS A 153 19.52 5.70 -3.34
N SER A 154 19.80 5.72 -4.64
CA SER A 154 18.81 5.38 -5.68
C SER A 154 18.39 3.92 -5.58
N TYR A 155 19.32 3.01 -5.25
CA TYR A 155 18.99 1.60 -5.03
C TYR A 155 18.12 1.40 -3.79
N ILE A 156 18.42 2.05 -2.67
CA ILE A 156 17.60 1.96 -1.45
C ILE A 156 16.17 2.47 -1.75
N GLN A 157 16.02 3.58 -2.47
CA GLN A 157 14.69 4.07 -2.84
C GLN A 157 13.93 3.07 -3.72
N ALA A 158 14.61 2.47 -4.70
CA ALA A 158 14.04 1.45 -5.57
C ALA A 158 13.64 0.18 -4.79
N SER A 159 14.45 -0.25 -3.83
CA SER A 159 14.13 -1.41 -2.99
C SER A 159 12.88 -1.16 -2.16
N ARG A 160 12.81 -0.01 -1.48
CA ARG A 160 11.66 0.35 -0.63
C ARG A 160 10.36 0.41 -1.42
N MET A 161 10.43 0.97 -2.62
CA MET A 161 9.29 0.99 -3.55
C MET A 161 8.86 -0.43 -3.97
N ALA A 162 9.83 -1.29 -4.30
CA ALA A 162 9.58 -2.66 -4.73
C ALA A 162 9.04 -3.55 -3.59
N GLU A 163 9.67 -3.50 -2.41
CA GLU A 163 9.25 -4.23 -1.21
C GLU A 163 7.79 -3.92 -0.88
N THR A 164 7.41 -2.64 -0.80
CA THR A 164 6.01 -2.25 -0.57
C THR A 164 5.06 -2.77 -1.65
N TYR A 165 5.47 -2.77 -2.93
CA TYR A 165 4.66 -3.35 -4.00
C TYR A 165 4.38 -4.84 -3.78
N PHE A 166 5.40 -5.62 -3.42
CA PHE A 166 5.28 -7.06 -3.17
C PHE A 166 4.55 -7.38 -1.85
N GLU A 167 4.78 -6.62 -0.79
CA GLU A 167 4.09 -6.73 0.50
C GLU A 167 2.56 -6.59 0.34
N LEU A 168 2.13 -5.79 -0.64
CA LEU A 168 0.74 -5.56 -0.97
C LEU A 168 0.21 -6.51 -2.07
N GLY A 169 0.90 -7.63 -2.28
CA GLY A 169 0.50 -8.70 -3.19
C GLY A 169 0.85 -8.44 -4.65
N GLY A 170 1.73 -7.48 -4.95
CA GLY A 170 2.32 -7.33 -6.28
C GLY A 170 3.06 -8.60 -6.73
N THR A 171 3.19 -8.80 -8.04
CA THR A 171 3.86 -9.99 -8.61
C THR A 171 4.76 -9.59 -9.75
N ARG A 172 5.74 -10.45 -10.08
CA ARG A 172 6.65 -10.19 -11.21
C ARG A 172 5.90 -10.07 -12.55
N LEU A 173 4.81 -10.81 -12.71
CA LEU A 173 3.98 -10.78 -13.92
C LEU A 173 3.23 -9.46 -14.08
N GLY A 174 2.88 -8.79 -12.96
CA GLY A 174 2.13 -7.54 -12.95
C GLY A 174 2.99 -6.27 -12.92
N MET A 175 4.31 -6.35 -13.05
CA MET A 175 5.18 -5.17 -12.89
C MET A 175 5.07 -4.17 -14.04
N ASP A 176 4.81 -4.63 -15.26
CA ASP A 176 4.68 -3.75 -16.44
C ASP A 176 3.27 -3.14 -16.56
N ASP A 177 2.30 -3.67 -15.81
CA ASP A 177 0.91 -3.22 -15.77
C ASP A 177 0.35 -3.43 -14.36
N ILE A 178 0.59 -2.45 -13.48
CA ILE A 178 0.18 -2.52 -12.08
C ILE A 178 -1.30 -2.16 -12.02
N ASP A 179 -2.16 -3.19 -12.07
CA ASP A 179 -3.63 -3.05 -11.99
C ASP A 179 -4.24 -2.10 -13.04
N GLY A 180 -3.71 -2.12 -14.27
CA GLY A 180 -4.14 -1.21 -15.34
C GLY A 180 -3.28 0.04 -15.48
N HIS A 181 -2.29 0.26 -14.61
CA HIS A 181 -1.38 1.40 -14.66
C HIS A 181 -0.04 1.02 -15.29
N LYS A 182 0.22 1.58 -16.48
CA LYS A 182 1.48 1.45 -17.20
C LYS A 182 2.37 2.66 -16.97
N ASP A 183 3.33 2.53 -16.05
CA ASP A 183 4.36 3.54 -15.79
C ASP A 183 5.75 2.90 -15.91
N ALA A 184 6.43 3.17 -17.03
CA ALA A 184 7.72 2.59 -17.33
C ALA A 184 8.81 2.96 -16.31
N ALA A 185 8.72 4.13 -15.66
CA ALA A 185 9.69 4.54 -14.66
C ALA A 185 9.50 3.75 -13.36
N VAL A 186 8.25 3.53 -12.94
CA VAL A 186 7.93 2.66 -11.80
C VAL A 186 8.34 1.22 -12.09
N SER A 187 7.94 0.66 -13.24
CA SER A 187 8.32 -0.71 -13.63
C SER A 187 9.85 -0.89 -13.68
N ALA A 188 10.58 0.05 -14.26
CA ALA A 188 12.04 -0.01 -14.33
C ALA A 188 12.72 0.05 -12.95
N SER A 189 12.14 0.78 -12.01
CA SER A 189 12.65 0.89 -10.64
C SER A 189 12.35 -0.38 -9.83
N ILE A 190 11.16 -0.98 -9.96
CA ILE A 190 10.87 -2.30 -9.36
C ILE A 190 11.83 -3.37 -9.94
N ARG A 191 11.99 -3.40 -11.27
CA ARG A 191 12.89 -4.36 -11.96
C ARG A 191 14.34 -4.22 -11.53
N LEU A 192 14.83 -3.00 -11.31
CA LEU A 192 16.19 -2.77 -10.82
C LEU A 192 16.46 -3.59 -9.56
N TRP A 193 15.50 -3.65 -8.65
CA TRP A 193 15.62 -4.40 -7.42
C TRP A 193 15.33 -5.91 -7.60
N VAL A 194 14.29 -6.28 -8.35
CA VAL A 194 13.94 -7.70 -8.56
C VAL A 194 15.06 -8.48 -9.26
N GLU A 195 15.74 -7.85 -10.20
CA GLU A 195 16.72 -8.50 -11.07
C GLU A 195 18.16 -8.43 -10.52
N ASN A 196 18.38 -7.71 -9.42
CA ASN A 196 19.73 -7.48 -8.91
C ASN A 196 19.76 -7.50 -7.38
N ASP A 197 20.82 -8.07 -6.81
CA ASP A 197 21.13 -7.86 -5.39
C ASP A 197 21.64 -6.41 -5.18
N PRO A 198 21.84 -5.96 -3.92
CA PRO A 198 22.30 -4.60 -3.65
C PRO A 198 23.55 -4.18 -4.40
N THR A 199 24.52 -5.10 -4.55
CA THR A 199 25.78 -4.80 -5.25
C THR A 199 25.59 -4.76 -6.77
N GLY A 200 24.80 -5.67 -7.32
CA GLY A 200 24.41 -5.69 -8.72
C GLY A 200 23.62 -4.45 -9.13
N GLY A 201 22.65 -4.03 -8.32
CA GLY A 201 21.81 -2.87 -8.60
C GLY A 201 22.59 -1.56 -8.59
N VAL A 202 23.49 -1.38 -7.62
CA VAL A 202 24.45 -0.27 -7.63
C VAL A 202 25.31 -0.31 -8.91
N SER A 203 25.76 -1.49 -9.33
CA SER A 203 26.54 -1.63 -10.56
C SER A 203 25.74 -1.25 -11.83
N VAL A 204 24.45 -1.59 -11.90
CA VAL A 204 23.54 -1.15 -12.97
C VAL A 204 23.43 0.37 -13.00
N LEU A 205 23.22 1.00 -11.84
CA LEU A 205 23.09 2.44 -11.72
C LEU A 205 24.39 3.19 -12.06
N LYS A 206 25.55 2.64 -11.70
CA LYS A 206 26.86 3.16 -12.13
C LYS A 206 27.00 3.18 -13.65
N ARG A 207 26.57 2.10 -14.33
CA ARG A 207 26.57 2.05 -15.81
C ARG A 207 25.61 3.07 -16.44
N ARG A 208 24.60 3.52 -15.69
CA ARG A 208 23.69 4.62 -16.08
C ARG A 208 24.24 6.01 -15.73
N GLY A 209 25.48 6.11 -15.24
CA GLY A 209 26.16 7.37 -14.98
C GLY A 209 26.07 7.89 -13.54
N GLN A 210 25.44 7.15 -12.62
CA GLN A 210 25.42 7.55 -11.20
C GLN A 210 26.76 7.28 -10.52
N LYS A 211 27.16 8.15 -9.60
CA LYS A 211 28.37 7.95 -8.76
C LYS A 211 28.05 7.03 -7.60
N SER A 212 28.96 6.11 -7.27
CA SER A 212 28.86 5.33 -6.04
C SER A 212 29.50 6.07 -4.86
N LEU A 213 29.08 5.76 -3.64
CA LEU A 213 29.68 6.32 -2.42
C LEU A 213 31.20 6.05 -2.33
N LEU A 214 31.66 4.96 -2.93
CA LEU A 214 33.09 4.62 -3.00
C LEU A 214 33.89 5.54 -3.94
N ASP A 215 33.22 6.09 -4.96
CA ASP A 215 33.86 6.98 -5.94
C ASP A 215 33.77 8.46 -5.52
N MET A 216 33.18 8.76 -4.35
CA MET A 216 33.01 10.11 -3.83
C MET A 216 34.16 10.53 -2.92
N PRO A 217 34.52 11.82 -2.89
CA PRO A 217 35.55 12.32 -1.98
C PRO A 217 35.13 12.10 -0.53
N ALA A 218 36.07 11.59 0.28
CA ALA A 218 35.82 11.27 1.66
C ALA A 218 35.38 12.51 2.45
N SER A 219 34.31 12.35 3.22
CA SER A 219 33.85 13.32 4.23
C SER A 219 33.11 12.55 5.32
N GLY A 220 32.93 13.16 6.50
CA GLY A 220 32.19 12.50 7.60
C GLY A 220 30.78 12.04 7.18
N ARG A 221 30.12 12.80 6.30
CA ARG A 221 28.82 12.45 5.72
C ARG A 221 28.90 11.23 4.80
N ILE A 222 29.95 11.11 3.97
CA ILE A 222 30.14 9.96 3.10
C ILE A 222 30.44 8.69 3.91
N GLU A 223 31.27 8.78 4.96
CA GLU A 223 31.57 7.61 5.80
C GLU A 223 30.35 7.13 6.59
N ALA A 224 29.53 8.05 7.12
CA ALA A 224 28.25 7.70 7.72
C ALA A 224 27.30 7.02 6.71
N ALA A 225 27.24 7.52 5.48
CA ALA A 225 26.43 6.92 4.41
C ALA A 225 26.92 5.52 4.02
N LYS A 226 28.23 5.27 3.99
CA LYS A 226 28.81 3.94 3.77
C LYS A 226 28.42 2.97 4.89
N ALA A 227 28.50 3.39 6.15
CA ALA A 227 28.10 2.55 7.28
C ALA A 227 26.59 2.20 7.22
N ALA A 228 25.74 3.18 6.92
CA ALA A 228 24.31 2.97 6.72
C ALA A 228 24.03 2.02 5.54
N TRP A 229 24.79 2.14 4.45
CA TRP A 229 24.70 1.21 3.31
C TRP A 229 25.06 -0.24 3.70
N GLU A 230 26.09 -0.46 4.50
CA GLU A 230 26.44 -1.80 4.98
C GLU A 230 25.32 -2.41 5.84
N GLN A 231 24.69 -1.61 6.71
CA GLN A 231 23.54 -2.04 7.50
C GLN A 231 22.34 -2.37 6.61
N PHE A 232 22.07 -1.52 5.62
CA PHE A 232 21.01 -1.73 4.63
C PHE A 232 21.22 -3.04 3.87
N LYS A 233 22.43 -3.32 3.35
CA LYS A 233 22.72 -4.57 2.65
C LYS A 233 22.44 -5.81 3.50
N LYS A 234 22.69 -5.74 4.81
CA LYS A 234 22.40 -6.83 5.73
C LYS A 234 20.88 -7.04 5.83
N TYR A 235 20.15 -5.97 6.13
CA TYR A 235 18.69 -5.98 6.17
C TYR A 235 18.09 -6.55 4.88
N GLU A 236 18.58 -6.09 3.74
CA GLU A 236 18.05 -6.46 2.43
C GLU A 236 18.22 -7.95 2.12
N LYS A 237 19.38 -8.51 2.50
CA LYS A 237 19.62 -9.96 2.38
C LYS A 237 18.68 -10.76 3.27
N ASP A 238 18.46 -10.30 4.50
CA ASP A 238 17.54 -10.95 5.44
C ASP A 238 16.10 -10.87 4.92
N TRP A 239 15.69 -9.71 4.37
CA TRP A 239 14.36 -9.52 3.78
C TRP A 239 14.14 -10.46 2.60
N LEU A 240 15.07 -10.49 1.62
CA LEU A 240 14.97 -11.33 0.43
C LEU A 240 14.88 -12.82 0.79
N TRP A 241 15.65 -13.25 1.79
CA TRP A 241 15.59 -14.63 2.27
C TRP A 241 14.22 -15.00 2.84
N ASN A 242 13.62 -14.09 3.61
CA ASN A 242 12.32 -14.33 4.26
C ASN A 242 11.13 -14.22 3.30
N HIS A 243 11.28 -13.50 2.18
CA HIS A 243 10.17 -13.19 1.25
C HIS A 243 10.34 -13.82 -0.13
N GLN A 244 11.31 -14.72 -0.34
CA GLN A 244 11.53 -15.38 -1.63
C GLN A 244 10.28 -16.06 -2.22
N GLY A 245 9.40 -16.58 -1.36
CA GLY A 245 8.14 -17.20 -1.78
C GLY A 245 7.07 -16.22 -2.27
N SER A 246 7.05 -14.97 -1.79
CA SER A 246 6.09 -13.94 -2.25
C SER A 246 6.55 -13.24 -3.52
N LEU A 247 7.81 -13.45 -3.93
CA LEU A 247 8.36 -12.90 -5.17
C LEU A 247 8.07 -13.75 -6.42
N GLN A 248 7.49 -14.95 -6.26
CA GLN A 248 7.09 -15.86 -7.35
C GLN A 248 5.72 -15.48 -7.91
#